data_AF-A0A2G8RXB4-F1
#
_entry.id   AF-A0A2G8RXB4-F1
#
_cell.length_a   1.000
_cell.length_b   1.000
_cell.length_c   1.000
_cell.angle_alpha   90.00
_cell.angle_beta   90.00
_cell.angle_gamma   90.00
#
_symmetry.space_group_name_H-M   'P 1'
#
loop_
_entity.id
_entity.type
_entity.pdbx_description
1 polymer ?
#
loop_
_entity_poly.entity_id
_entity_poly.type
_entity_poly.pdbx_seq_one_letter_code
_entity_poly.pdbx_strand_id
1 'polypeptide(L)'
;MQDSAANLTCVKERFLTDDEILEHIVDNTTSTILWTVHRPKRGWYIRLRPPSFPEGVFIPLLPLPQTSPYFADAALSFSCRTSLPPVRRAALTQHPTDSEVTLTDGITPREQHSYPPTPPANPVVVVNPPSPRSVDAKLDSVSPSPPSPLRVRPPLQSAVTHFVVAPRALAPPPEQAAQASIFSRLFAVIKSNAPTHDYSFALAPIPGSPMGACSPTSPTTSGPASPGAGAGRPGQGVGAGTTLAPVPLLAFHDRTPVWTARCSSGLIELDEGQCRVLGVDPVFYVAVALTYLEFLEERESYLVAAHD
;
A
#
# COMPACT_ATOMS: atom_id res chain seq x y z
N MET A 1 28.38 -4.26 -3.16
CA MET A 1 27.19 -3.97 -4.00
C MET A 1 26.80 -2.55 -3.66
N GLN A 2 27.12 -1.60 -4.53
CA GLN A 2 26.79 -0.19 -4.33
C GLN A 2 25.28 -0.08 -4.56
N ASP A 3 24.50 0.19 -3.52
CA ASP A 3 23.08 0.54 -3.68
C ASP A 3 23.04 1.85 -4.48
N SER A 4 22.81 1.73 -5.79
CA SER A 4 22.56 2.88 -6.63
C SER A 4 21.18 3.39 -6.24
N ALA A 5 21.12 4.43 -5.40
CA ALA A 5 19.89 5.16 -5.13
C ALA A 5 19.24 5.48 -6.48
N ALA A 6 18.05 4.93 -6.71
CA ALA A 6 17.35 5.11 -7.96
C ALA A 6 16.85 6.56 -8.01
N ASN A 7 17.55 7.42 -8.76
CA ASN A 7 17.10 8.79 -9.00
C ASN A 7 15.86 8.75 -9.89
N LEU A 8 14.68 8.83 -9.29
CA LEU A 8 13.42 8.97 -10.01
C LEU A 8 13.25 10.42 -10.46
N THR A 9 13.16 10.65 -11.77
CA THR A 9 12.81 11.96 -12.33
C THR A 9 11.48 11.84 -13.06
N CYS A 10 10.45 12.54 -12.58
CA CYS A 10 9.12 12.53 -13.20
C CYS A 10 8.64 13.95 -13.45
N VAL A 11 7.78 14.10 -14.46
CA VAL A 11 7.10 15.35 -14.83
C VAL A 11 5.60 15.13 -14.64
N LYS A 12 4.91 16.14 -14.09
CA LYS A 12 3.45 16.15 -13.99
C LYS A 12 2.86 17.08 -15.05
N GLU A 13 1.99 16.56 -15.88
CA GLU A 13 1.29 17.29 -16.94
C GLU A 13 -0.21 17.35 -16.62
N ARG A 14 -0.88 18.49 -16.87
CA ARG A 14 -2.31 18.68 -16.58
C ARG A 14 -3.10 18.91 -17.87
N PHE A 15 -4.18 18.16 -18.03
CA PHE A 15 -5.09 18.19 -19.17
C PHE A 15 -6.52 18.44 -18.69
N LEU A 16 -7.28 19.21 -19.46
CA LEU A 16 -8.70 19.46 -19.21
C LEU A 16 -9.51 18.72 -20.27
N THR A 17 -10.30 17.74 -19.85
CA THR A 17 -11.26 17.04 -20.72
C THR A 17 -12.64 17.68 -20.59
N ASP A 18 -13.69 17.11 -21.19
CA ASP A 18 -15.05 17.64 -21.08
C ASP A 18 -15.63 17.47 -19.67
N ASP A 19 -15.35 16.34 -19.01
CA ASP A 19 -15.93 15.99 -17.71
C ASP A 19 -14.93 16.11 -16.55
N GLU A 20 -13.64 15.86 -16.82
CA GLU A 20 -12.60 15.70 -15.80
C GLU A 20 -11.35 16.54 -16.06
N ILE A 21 -10.62 16.83 -14.99
CA ILE A 21 -9.22 17.25 -15.04
C ILE A 21 -8.38 15.97 -14.91
N LEU A 22 -7.48 15.76 -15.86
CA LEU A 22 -6.55 14.65 -15.89
C LEU A 22 -5.14 15.16 -15.65
N GLU A 23 -4.43 14.57 -14.69
CA GLU A 23 -3.00 14.80 -14.53
C GLU A 23 -2.24 13.52 -14.87
N HIS A 24 -1.21 13.63 -15.69
CA HIS A 24 -0.31 12.53 -16.02
C HIS A 24 1.01 12.71 -15.26
N ILE A 25 1.41 11.69 -14.54
CA ILE A 25 2.75 11.59 -13.96
C ILE A 25 3.58 10.74 -14.92
N VAL A 26 4.52 11.38 -15.59
CA VAL A 26 5.30 10.83 -16.69
C VAL A 26 6.74 10.65 -16.23
N ASP A 27 7.34 9.49 -16.52
CA ASP A 27 8.79 9.31 -16.37
C ASP A 27 9.50 10.24 -17.35
N ASN A 28 10.36 11.13 -16.82
CA ASN A 28 11.07 12.10 -17.64
C ASN A 28 12.03 11.46 -18.65
N THR A 29 12.56 10.28 -18.33
CA THR A 29 13.57 9.62 -19.18
C THR A 29 12.91 8.83 -20.31
N THR A 30 11.84 8.10 -19.99
CA THR A 30 11.19 7.21 -20.95
C THR A 30 9.96 7.83 -21.61
N SER A 31 9.51 9.00 -21.14
CA SER A 31 8.25 9.63 -21.54
C SER A 31 7.04 8.71 -21.39
N THR A 32 7.10 7.73 -20.48
CA THR A 32 6.00 6.80 -20.23
C THR A 32 5.12 7.31 -19.10
N ILE A 33 3.80 7.19 -19.27
CA ILE A 33 2.86 7.50 -18.20
C ILE A 33 3.00 6.44 -17.11
N LEU A 34 3.31 6.86 -15.89
CA LEU A 34 3.40 5.99 -14.72
C LEU A 34 2.06 5.93 -14.00
N TRP A 35 1.42 7.08 -13.83
CA TRP A 35 0.14 7.24 -13.14
C TRP A 35 -0.70 8.34 -13.77
N THR A 36 -2.01 8.19 -13.76
CA THR A 36 -2.98 9.24 -14.04
C THR A 36 -3.78 9.57 -12.78
N VAL A 37 -4.05 10.85 -12.57
CA VAL A 37 -4.90 11.38 -11.50
C VAL A 37 -6.14 11.97 -12.14
N HIS A 38 -7.31 11.55 -11.68
CA HIS A 38 -8.59 12.01 -12.18
C HIS A 38 -9.29 12.83 -11.10
N ARG A 39 -9.74 14.04 -11.47
CA ARG A 39 -10.53 14.94 -10.62
C ARG A 39 -11.70 15.50 -11.40
N PRO A 40 -12.86 15.78 -10.77
CA PRO A 40 -13.96 16.42 -11.47
C PRO A 40 -13.71 17.91 -11.69
N LYS A 41 -14.36 18.48 -12.71
CA LYS A 41 -14.48 19.95 -12.82
C LYS A 41 -15.38 20.56 -11.73
N ARG A 42 -16.35 19.78 -11.23
CA ARG A 42 -17.34 20.20 -10.22
C ARG A 42 -17.61 19.07 -9.24
N GLY A 43 -17.66 19.38 -7.95
CA GLY A 43 -17.81 18.39 -6.89
C GLY A 43 -16.47 17.85 -6.42
N TRP A 44 -16.46 16.63 -5.88
CA TRP A 44 -15.30 16.09 -5.19
C TRP A 44 -15.08 14.59 -5.46
N TYR A 45 -13.91 14.27 -6.02
CA TYR A 45 -13.24 12.98 -5.87
C TYR A 45 -11.79 13.13 -6.35
N ILE A 46 -10.95 12.22 -5.89
CA ILE A 46 -9.60 12.04 -6.42
C ILE A 46 -9.40 10.54 -6.64
N ARG A 47 -8.98 10.15 -7.85
CA ARG A 47 -8.73 8.75 -8.21
C ARG A 47 -7.38 8.63 -8.88
N LEU A 48 -6.56 7.67 -8.42
CA LEU A 48 -5.31 7.30 -9.07
C LEU A 48 -5.50 6.04 -9.90
N ARG A 49 -4.90 6.03 -11.08
CA ARG A 49 -4.93 4.89 -12.00
C ARG A 49 -3.56 4.72 -12.67
N PRO A 50 -2.93 3.54 -12.60
CA PRO A 50 -1.79 3.21 -13.44
C PRO A 50 -2.29 2.66 -14.79
N PRO A 51 -1.48 2.75 -15.87
CA PRO A 51 -1.86 2.24 -17.19
C PRO A 51 -2.20 0.74 -17.22
N SER A 52 -1.65 -0.03 -16.27
CA SER A 52 -1.84 -1.48 -16.19
C SER A 52 -3.18 -1.90 -15.56
N PHE A 53 -3.97 -0.98 -15.01
CA PHE A 53 -5.25 -1.33 -14.41
C PHE A 53 -6.32 -1.60 -15.48
N PRO A 54 -7.17 -2.63 -15.30
CA PRO A 54 -8.37 -2.82 -16.11
C PRO A 54 -9.24 -1.56 -16.08
N GLU A 55 -10.03 -1.32 -17.12
CA GLU A 55 -10.97 -0.20 -17.16
C GLU A 55 -11.91 -0.20 -15.94
N GLY A 56 -12.22 0.99 -15.43
CA GLY A 56 -13.06 1.16 -14.24
C GLY A 56 -12.38 0.85 -12.89
N VAL A 57 -11.16 0.30 -12.88
CA VAL A 57 -10.40 0.07 -11.66
C VAL A 57 -9.51 1.28 -11.35
N PHE A 58 -9.55 1.73 -10.09
CA PHE A 58 -8.80 2.88 -9.59
C PHE A 58 -8.58 2.79 -8.07
N ILE A 59 -7.69 3.63 -7.54
CA ILE A 59 -7.46 3.82 -6.10
C ILE A 59 -8.06 5.17 -5.71
N PRO A 60 -9.17 5.21 -4.93
CA PRO A 60 -9.74 6.46 -4.48
C PRO A 60 -8.96 7.05 -3.30
N LEU A 61 -8.79 8.37 -3.29
CA LEU A 61 -8.40 9.14 -2.10
C LEU A 61 -9.67 9.76 -1.52
N LEU A 62 -9.99 9.37 -0.29
CA LEU A 62 -11.23 9.73 0.39
C LEU A 62 -10.93 10.57 1.62
N PRO A 63 -11.71 11.62 1.92
CA PRO A 63 -11.61 12.34 3.19
C PRO A 63 -11.67 11.38 4.37
N LEU A 64 -10.74 11.52 5.30
CA LEU A 64 -10.73 10.68 6.49
C LEU A 64 -11.89 11.09 7.42
N PRO A 65 -12.72 10.15 7.92
CA PRO A 65 -13.82 10.48 8.81
C PRO A 65 -13.35 11.14 10.12
N GLN A 66 -14.11 12.11 10.62
CA GLN A 66 -13.85 12.77 11.92
C GLN A 66 -13.86 11.82 13.12
N THR A 67 -14.51 10.66 12.96
CA THR A 67 -14.55 9.60 13.98
C THR A 67 -13.27 8.75 14.00
N SER A 68 -12.37 8.91 13.03
CA SER A 68 -11.11 8.18 12.98
C SER A 68 -10.16 8.70 14.06
N PRO A 69 -9.43 7.82 14.78
CA PRO A 69 -8.40 8.25 15.72
C PRO A 69 -7.20 8.92 15.03
N TYR A 70 -7.10 8.80 13.71
CA TYR A 70 -6.07 9.45 12.88
C TYR A 70 -6.59 10.70 12.17
N PHE A 71 -7.78 11.18 12.53
CA PHE A 71 -8.36 12.36 11.91
C PHE A 71 -7.46 13.59 12.10
N ALA A 72 -7.18 14.26 10.99
CA ALA A 72 -6.68 15.62 10.96
C ALA A 72 -7.45 16.39 9.88
N ASP A 73 -7.51 17.71 10.01
CA ASP A 73 -8.08 18.54 8.97
C ASP A 73 -7.32 18.34 7.66
N ALA A 74 -8.05 18.29 6.54
CA ALA A 74 -7.52 17.93 5.23
C ALA A 74 -6.86 16.54 5.12
N ALA A 75 -7.03 15.62 6.08
CA ALA A 75 -6.52 14.26 5.95
C ALA A 75 -7.30 13.44 4.91
N LEU A 76 -6.57 12.73 4.05
CA LEU A 76 -7.14 11.76 3.11
C LEU A 76 -6.70 10.34 3.49
N SER A 77 -7.47 9.36 3.04
CA SER A 77 -7.20 7.95 3.20
C SER A 77 -7.36 7.21 1.88
N PHE A 78 -6.58 6.16 1.72
CA PHE A 78 -6.70 5.23 0.60
C PHE A 78 -6.32 3.83 1.06
N SER A 79 -6.59 2.83 0.22
CA SER A 79 -6.19 1.46 0.49
C SER A 79 -5.69 0.79 -0.78
N CYS A 80 -4.63 0.00 -0.67
CA CYS A 80 -4.12 -0.80 -1.78
C CYS A 80 -3.64 -2.17 -1.28
N ARG A 81 -3.45 -3.11 -2.23
CA ARG A 81 -2.93 -4.43 -1.90
C ARG A 81 -1.43 -4.35 -1.70
N THR A 82 -0.95 -4.88 -0.59
CA THR A 82 0.46 -4.95 -0.22
C THR A 82 0.87 -6.41 0.00
N SER A 83 2.16 -6.65 -0.03
CA SER A 83 2.76 -7.94 0.31
C SER A 83 2.81 -8.10 1.82
N LEU A 84 2.35 -9.25 2.33
CA LEU A 84 2.59 -9.60 3.72
C LEU A 84 3.98 -10.23 3.84
N PRO A 85 4.78 -9.87 4.85
CA PRO A 85 6.00 -10.59 5.14
C PRO A 85 5.63 -12.06 5.40
N PRO A 86 6.36 -13.02 4.81
CA PRO A 86 6.08 -14.43 5.03
C PRO A 86 6.21 -14.72 6.52
N VAL A 87 5.10 -15.11 7.15
CA VAL A 87 5.12 -15.63 8.51
C VAL A 87 5.99 -16.88 8.45
N ARG A 88 7.24 -16.78 8.89
CA ARG A 88 8.09 -17.95 9.10
C ARG A 88 7.38 -18.77 10.16
N ARG A 89 6.60 -19.78 9.73
CA ARG A 89 6.21 -20.86 10.63
C ARG A 89 7.52 -21.38 11.17
N ALA A 90 7.78 -21.15 12.46
CA ALA A 90 8.82 -21.84 13.17
C ALA A 90 8.46 -23.32 13.06
N ALA A 91 9.03 -24.00 12.07
CA ALA A 91 9.08 -25.44 12.08
C ALA A 91 9.88 -25.77 13.33
N LEU A 92 9.17 -26.17 14.39
CA LEU A 92 9.74 -26.92 15.49
C LEU A 92 10.45 -28.11 14.84
N THR A 93 11.75 -27.96 14.61
CA THR A 93 12.64 -29.04 14.24
C THR A 93 12.58 -30.05 15.37
N GLN A 94 11.74 -31.08 15.20
CA GLN A 94 11.92 -32.32 15.92
C GLN A 94 13.29 -32.84 15.51
N HIS A 95 14.20 -32.73 16.46
CA HIS A 95 15.55 -33.25 16.44
C HIS A 95 15.48 -34.76 16.18
N PRO A 96 16.06 -35.31 15.10
CA PRO A 96 16.28 -36.74 15.01
C PRO A 96 17.49 -37.05 15.89
N THR A 97 17.26 -37.62 17.06
CA THR A 97 18.32 -38.25 17.86
C THR A 97 18.70 -39.58 17.23
N ASP A 98 19.94 -39.61 16.75
CA ASP A 98 20.75 -40.80 16.50
C ASP A 98 20.70 -41.80 17.67
N SER A 99 20.55 -43.08 17.34
CA SER A 99 20.95 -44.30 18.07
C SER A 99 20.52 -45.50 17.19
N GLU A 100 21.22 -46.61 16.96
CA GLU A 100 22.53 -47.14 17.36
C GLU A 100 22.67 -48.54 16.67
N VAL A 101 23.86 -48.88 16.14
CA VAL A 101 24.53 -50.22 16.14
C VAL A 101 23.93 -51.46 15.40
N THR A 102 24.60 -51.79 14.29
CA THR A 102 25.20 -53.07 13.83
C THR A 102 24.58 -54.48 13.99
N LEU A 103 24.60 -55.18 12.84
CA LEU A 103 24.99 -56.59 12.54
C LEU A 103 24.20 -57.76 13.15
N THR A 104 23.57 -58.57 12.29
CA THR A 104 23.77 -60.03 12.26
C THR A 104 23.42 -60.64 10.91
N ASP A 105 24.29 -61.57 10.54
CA ASP A 105 24.31 -62.48 9.40
C ASP A 105 23.19 -63.54 9.45
N GLY A 106 22.83 -64.12 8.29
CA GLY A 106 22.45 -65.54 8.22
C GLY A 106 21.04 -65.97 7.78
N ILE A 107 21.00 -66.55 6.57
CA ILE A 107 20.30 -67.80 6.18
C ILE A 107 18.79 -67.72 5.83
N THR A 108 18.49 -68.26 4.63
CA THR A 108 17.21 -68.35 3.90
C THR A 108 16.27 -69.45 4.46
N PRO A 109 14.97 -69.59 4.07
CA PRO A 109 14.58 -70.09 2.74
C PRO A 109 13.29 -69.50 2.10
N ARG A 110 13.24 -69.62 0.76
CA ARG A 110 12.10 -69.81 -0.15
C ARG A 110 10.67 -69.66 0.40
N GLU A 111 9.91 -68.76 -0.22
CA GLU A 111 8.53 -69.06 -0.63
C GLU A 111 8.33 -68.71 -2.12
N GLN A 112 7.98 -69.75 -2.86
CA GLN A 112 7.63 -69.75 -4.27
C GLN A 112 6.16 -69.37 -4.41
N HIS A 113 5.79 -68.45 -5.30
CA HIS A 113 4.51 -68.55 -6.01
C HIS A 113 4.64 -68.02 -7.45
N SER A 114 4.49 -68.95 -8.39
CA SER A 114 4.44 -68.72 -9.85
C SER A 114 2.99 -68.49 -10.32
N TYR A 115 2.79 -67.34 -10.98
CA TYR A 115 1.96 -66.97 -12.15
C TYR A 115 0.52 -67.49 -12.37
N PRO A 116 -0.30 -66.70 -13.11
CA PRO A 116 -0.43 -66.98 -14.55
C PRO A 116 -0.34 -65.72 -15.45
N PRO A 117 -0.25 -65.90 -16.78
CA PRO A 117 0.31 -64.94 -17.73
C PRO A 117 -0.73 -63.99 -18.36
N THR A 118 -0.20 -62.91 -18.95
CA THR A 118 -0.86 -61.90 -19.80
C THR A 118 -1.67 -62.52 -20.95
N PRO A 119 -2.87 -61.99 -21.29
CA PRO A 119 -3.48 -62.17 -22.61
C PRO A 119 -3.20 -60.97 -23.57
N PRO A 120 -3.21 -61.20 -24.90
CA PRO A 120 -2.67 -60.30 -25.92
C PRO A 120 -3.62 -59.19 -26.41
N ALA A 121 -3.03 -58.27 -27.17
CA ALA A 121 -3.58 -57.05 -27.75
C ALA A 121 -4.70 -57.24 -28.79
N ASN A 122 -5.58 -56.25 -28.91
CA ASN A 122 -6.18 -55.81 -30.17
C ASN A 122 -6.60 -54.31 -30.12
N PRO A 123 -6.65 -53.63 -31.28
CA PRO A 123 -6.51 -52.19 -31.37
C PRO A 123 -7.85 -51.45 -31.27
N VAL A 124 -7.94 -50.42 -30.41
CA VAL A 124 -9.01 -49.43 -30.52
C VAL A 124 -8.53 -48.33 -31.45
N VAL A 125 -9.11 -48.32 -32.66
CA VAL A 125 -9.07 -47.20 -33.59
C VAL A 125 -9.83 -46.05 -32.96
N VAL A 126 -9.11 -45.12 -32.32
CA VAL A 126 -9.66 -43.79 -32.01
C VAL A 126 -9.27 -42.87 -33.16
N VAL A 127 -10.28 -42.51 -33.95
CA VAL A 127 -10.19 -41.57 -35.05
C VAL A 127 -9.92 -40.18 -34.46
N ASN A 128 -8.74 -39.62 -34.74
CA ASN A 128 -8.42 -38.22 -34.50
C ASN A 128 -9.17 -37.35 -35.51
N PRO A 129 -10.03 -36.39 -35.08
CA PRO A 129 -10.48 -35.33 -35.97
C PRO A 129 -9.32 -34.36 -36.28
N PRO A 130 -9.22 -33.82 -37.51
CA PRO A 130 -8.07 -33.03 -37.97
C PRO A 130 -7.92 -31.68 -37.25
N SER A 131 -6.67 -31.35 -36.94
CA SER A 131 -6.20 -30.11 -36.30
C SER A 131 -6.40 -28.85 -37.16
N PRO A 132 -6.73 -27.69 -36.57
CA PRO A 132 -6.44 -26.40 -37.20
C PRO A 132 -4.94 -26.09 -37.14
N ARG A 133 -4.35 -25.85 -38.31
CA ARG A 133 -2.95 -25.44 -38.52
C ARG A 133 -2.79 -23.93 -38.40
N SER A 134 -1.55 -23.52 -38.09
CA SER A 134 -0.99 -22.15 -38.00
C SER A 134 -1.40 -21.40 -36.72
N VAL A 135 -0.48 -20.99 -35.84
CA VAL A 135 0.74 -20.21 -36.11
C VAL A 135 1.81 -20.52 -35.04
N ASP A 136 2.87 -21.25 -35.40
CA ASP A 136 4.11 -21.31 -34.60
C ASP A 136 5.23 -20.68 -35.42
N ALA A 137 5.57 -19.44 -35.09
CA ALA A 137 6.78 -18.79 -35.57
C ALA A 137 7.91 -19.07 -34.59
N LYS A 138 8.83 -19.95 -35.02
CA LYS A 138 10.26 -20.01 -34.68
C LYS A 138 10.66 -19.71 -33.23
N LEU A 139 10.95 -20.76 -32.46
CA LEU A 139 11.92 -20.72 -31.36
C LEU A 139 12.47 -22.12 -31.10
N ASP A 140 13.43 -22.55 -31.94
CA ASP A 140 14.25 -23.73 -31.69
C ASP A 140 15.73 -23.35 -31.84
N SER A 141 16.44 -23.24 -30.72
CA SER A 141 17.87 -23.55 -30.60
C SER A 141 18.38 -23.33 -29.17
N VAL A 142 17.84 -24.04 -28.17
CA VAL A 142 18.61 -24.32 -26.94
C VAL A 142 18.33 -25.73 -26.43
N SER A 143 19.42 -26.48 -26.28
CA SER A 143 19.53 -27.86 -25.80
C SER A 143 18.89 -28.10 -24.42
N PRO A 144 18.14 -29.19 -24.18
CA PRO A 144 17.58 -29.49 -22.88
C PRO A 144 18.60 -30.20 -21.96
N SER A 145 18.95 -29.54 -20.86
CA SER A 145 19.54 -30.18 -19.68
C SER A 145 18.41 -30.74 -18.78
N PRO A 146 18.69 -31.77 -17.95
CA PRO A 146 17.66 -32.45 -17.16
C PRO A 146 17.01 -31.53 -16.11
N PRO A 147 15.71 -31.73 -15.78
CA PRO A 147 14.96 -30.86 -14.90
C PRO A 147 15.46 -30.99 -13.46
N SER A 148 16.11 -29.92 -12.97
CA SER A 148 16.33 -29.71 -11.54
C SER A 148 14.98 -29.61 -10.84
N PRO A 149 14.76 -30.23 -9.66
CA PRO A 149 13.48 -30.21 -8.97
C PRO A 149 13.05 -28.75 -8.74
N LEU A 150 11.93 -28.40 -9.35
CA LEU A 150 11.30 -27.09 -9.27
C LEU A 150 11.11 -26.72 -7.80
N ARG A 151 11.90 -25.77 -7.33
CA ARG A 151 11.73 -25.12 -6.02
C ARG A 151 10.39 -24.41 -6.05
N VAL A 152 9.34 -25.08 -5.56
CA VAL A 152 7.99 -24.53 -5.44
C VAL A 152 8.09 -23.25 -4.60
N ARG A 153 7.95 -22.10 -5.27
CA ARG A 153 8.00 -20.80 -4.62
C ARG A 153 6.74 -20.70 -3.75
N PRO A 154 6.84 -20.45 -2.44
CA PRO A 154 5.66 -20.33 -1.61
C PRO A 154 4.79 -19.17 -2.12
N PRO A 155 3.44 -19.30 -2.07
CA PRO A 155 2.55 -18.26 -2.54
C PRO A 155 2.77 -16.97 -1.74
N LEU A 156 2.99 -15.85 -2.45
CA LEU A 156 3.04 -14.53 -1.83
C LEU A 156 1.67 -14.20 -1.26
N GLN A 157 1.58 -14.08 0.06
CA GLN A 157 0.36 -13.63 0.72
C GLN A 157 0.23 -12.12 0.50
N SER A 158 -0.95 -11.66 0.08
CA SER A 158 -1.26 -10.24 -0.07
C SER A 158 -2.43 -9.87 0.83
N ALA A 159 -2.38 -8.66 1.38
CA ALA A 159 -3.46 -8.08 2.18
C ALA A 159 -3.77 -6.67 1.71
N VAL A 160 -4.93 -6.14 2.09
CA VAL A 160 -5.25 -4.73 1.87
C VAL A 160 -4.67 -3.93 3.04
N THR A 161 -3.80 -2.97 2.74
CA THR A 161 -3.30 -2.01 3.71
C THR A 161 -4.02 -0.69 3.51
N HIS A 162 -4.44 -0.09 4.62
CA HIS A 162 -5.01 1.25 4.65
C HIS A 162 -3.91 2.25 4.97
N PHE A 163 -3.98 3.41 4.34
CA PHE A 163 -3.02 4.50 4.50
C PHE A 163 -3.77 5.78 4.84
N VAL A 164 -3.09 6.64 5.59
CA VAL A 164 -3.50 8.02 5.83
C VAL A 164 -2.43 8.93 5.25
N VAL A 165 -2.85 10.02 4.62
CA VAL A 165 -2.02 11.18 4.31
C VAL A 165 -2.64 12.39 4.99
N ALA A 166 -1.84 13.12 5.77
CA ALA A 166 -2.33 14.21 6.60
C ALA A 166 -1.29 15.34 6.69
N PRO A 167 -1.74 16.61 6.84
CA PRO A 167 -0.82 17.71 7.05
C PRO A 167 -0.05 17.48 8.34
N ARG A 168 1.23 17.84 8.34
CA ARG A 168 2.05 17.70 9.54
C ARG A 168 1.71 18.87 10.44
N ALA A 169 1.03 18.60 11.57
CA ALA A 169 0.92 19.60 12.61
C ALA A 169 2.34 19.99 13.02
N LEU A 170 2.73 21.26 12.77
CA LEU A 170 3.99 21.81 13.23
C LEU A 170 4.04 21.55 14.74
N ALA A 171 4.89 20.61 15.16
CA ALA A 171 5.03 20.33 16.58
C ALA A 171 5.38 21.67 17.24
N PRO A 172 4.68 22.07 18.33
CA PRO A 172 5.10 23.25 19.06
C PRO A 172 6.57 23.03 19.42
N PRO A 173 7.45 24.04 19.21
CA PRO A 173 8.87 23.88 19.42
C PRO A 173 9.12 23.28 20.81
N PRO A 174 10.10 22.37 20.94
CA PRO A 174 10.32 21.64 22.18
C PRO A 174 10.41 22.62 23.34
N GLU A 175 9.86 22.17 24.47
CA GLU A 175 9.72 22.84 25.77
C GLU A 175 11.07 23.20 26.43
N GLN A 176 12.09 23.55 25.66
CA GLN A 176 13.30 24.25 26.09
C GLN A 176 13.12 25.78 26.09
N ALA A 177 11.96 26.29 25.64
CA ALA A 177 11.64 27.73 25.63
C ALA A 177 11.29 28.32 27.01
N ALA A 178 11.30 27.53 28.09
CA ALA A 178 11.05 28.02 29.45
C ALA A 178 12.14 28.99 29.95
N GLN A 179 13.33 29.02 29.32
CA GLN A 179 14.44 29.91 29.72
C GLN A 179 14.93 30.85 28.61
N ALA A 180 14.31 30.85 27.43
CA ALA A 180 14.70 31.75 26.35
C ALA A 180 14.12 33.17 26.60
N SER A 181 15.04 34.13 26.77
CA SER A 181 14.78 35.57 26.90
C SER A 181 13.77 36.07 25.86
N ILE A 182 12.95 37.05 26.24
CA ILE A 182 11.93 37.68 25.38
C ILE A 182 12.52 38.13 24.03
N PHE A 183 13.78 38.58 24.03
CA PHE A 183 14.51 38.95 22.82
C PHE A 183 14.84 37.74 21.93
N SER A 184 15.20 36.58 22.51
CA SER A 184 15.44 35.34 21.76
C SER A 184 14.16 34.79 21.12
N ARG A 185 13.00 35.02 21.74
CA ARG A 185 11.69 34.66 21.16
C ARG A 185 11.39 35.51 19.93
N LEU A 186 11.68 36.82 19.98
CA LEU A 186 11.54 37.70 18.81
C LEU A 186 12.52 37.31 17.71
N PHE A 187 13.78 36.98 18.01
CA PHE A 187 14.72 36.52 16.98
C PHE A 187 14.40 35.13 16.40
N ALA A 188 13.79 34.22 17.17
CA ALA A 188 13.32 32.93 16.64
C ALA A 188 12.11 33.11 15.70
N VAL A 189 11.23 34.07 16.00
CA VAL A 189 10.10 34.46 15.13
C VAL A 189 10.55 35.24 13.89
N ILE A 190 11.59 36.08 14.00
CA ILE A 190 12.12 36.86 12.86
C ILE A 190 13.04 36.00 11.95
N LYS A 191 13.68 34.96 12.49
CA LYS A 191 14.44 33.97 11.70
C LYS A 191 13.55 32.87 11.12
N SER A 192 12.31 32.78 11.61
CA SER A 192 11.20 32.09 10.98
C SER A 192 10.67 32.95 9.82
N ASN A 193 11.41 32.96 8.70
CA ASN A 193 10.83 33.17 7.37
C ASN A 193 9.91 31.98 7.01
N ALA A 194 9.03 31.58 7.93
CA ALA A 194 8.07 30.54 7.69
C ALA A 194 7.08 31.10 6.66
N PRO A 195 6.88 30.42 5.52
CA PRO A 195 5.87 30.82 4.56
C PRO A 195 4.51 30.91 5.26
N THR A 196 3.63 31.79 4.77
CA THR A 196 2.26 31.94 5.28
C THR A 196 1.47 30.62 5.23
N HIS A 197 1.91 29.68 4.39
CA HIS A 197 1.35 28.34 4.26
C HIS A 197 2.49 27.33 4.27
N ASP A 198 2.45 26.38 5.22
CA ASP A 198 3.36 25.22 5.25
C ASP A 198 2.58 24.02 4.70
N TYR A 199 2.99 23.55 3.52
CA TYR A 199 2.38 22.38 2.88
C TYR A 199 3.04 21.05 3.30
N SER A 200 3.80 21.02 4.39
CA SER A 200 4.43 19.79 4.87
C SER A 200 3.39 18.74 5.29
N PHE A 201 3.58 17.49 4.90
CA PHE A 201 2.66 16.40 5.21
C PHE A 201 3.37 15.06 5.37
N ALA A 202 2.66 14.09 5.93
CA ALA A 202 3.14 12.73 6.07
C ALA A 202 2.10 11.72 5.58
N LEU A 203 2.60 10.65 4.96
CA LEU A 203 1.85 9.47 4.56
C LEU A 203 2.31 8.29 5.39
N ALA A 204 1.37 7.58 6.02
CA ALA A 204 1.68 6.45 6.89
C ALA A 204 0.67 5.30 6.72
N PRO A 205 1.10 4.03 6.83
CA PRO A 205 0.18 2.91 6.94
C PRO A 205 -0.55 2.95 8.28
N ILE A 206 -1.84 2.61 8.27
CA ILE A 206 -2.68 2.53 9.47
C ILE A 206 -2.61 1.10 10.03
N PRO A 207 -2.14 0.88 11.27
CA PRO A 207 -2.16 -0.43 11.90
C PRO A 207 -3.60 -0.93 12.06
N GLY A 208 -3.92 -2.07 11.45
CA GLY A 208 -5.12 -2.84 11.79
C GLY A 208 -6.45 -2.12 11.56
N SER A 209 -6.78 -1.76 10.32
CA SER A 209 -8.18 -1.57 9.95
C SER A 209 -8.76 -2.88 9.40
N PRO A 210 -9.32 -3.78 10.24
CA PRO A 210 -10.35 -4.68 9.79
C PRO A 210 -11.65 -3.88 9.76
N MET A 211 -11.85 -3.02 8.76
CA MET A 211 -13.22 -2.62 8.42
C MET A 211 -13.90 -3.90 7.93
N GLY A 212 -14.62 -4.52 8.87
CA GLY A 212 -15.22 -5.83 8.72
C GLY A 212 -16.11 -5.90 7.49
N ALA A 213 -16.14 -7.10 6.94
CA ALA A 213 -17.17 -7.58 6.06
C ALA A 213 -18.56 -7.16 6.58
N CYS A 214 -19.24 -6.25 5.89
CA CYS A 214 -20.68 -6.17 5.94
C CYS A 214 -21.23 -7.42 5.22
N SER A 215 -21.32 -8.54 5.93
CA SER A 215 -22.21 -9.63 5.56
C SER A 215 -23.63 -9.23 5.98
N PRO A 216 -24.62 -9.17 5.08
CA PRO A 216 -26.00 -8.93 5.48
C PRO A 216 -26.53 -10.18 6.17
N THR A 217 -26.59 -10.17 7.50
CA THR A 217 -27.40 -11.12 8.26
C THR A 217 -28.66 -10.40 8.70
N SER A 218 -29.79 -10.85 8.16
CA SER A 218 -31.14 -10.47 8.54
C SER A 218 -31.38 -10.76 10.03
N PRO A 219 -32.15 -9.91 10.72
CA PRO A 219 -32.92 -10.37 11.86
C PRO A 219 -34.42 -10.19 11.64
N THR A 220 -35.08 -11.32 11.78
CA THR A 220 -36.51 -11.58 11.88
C THR A 220 -37.16 -10.78 13.02
N THR A 221 -38.19 -10.02 12.65
CA THR A 221 -39.53 -9.87 13.26
C THR A 221 -39.73 -9.84 14.79
N SER A 222 -40.28 -8.69 15.23
CA SER A 222 -41.33 -8.42 16.25
C SER A 222 -41.11 -8.59 17.76
N GLY A 223 -41.35 -7.49 18.49
CA GLY A 223 -41.82 -7.45 19.89
C GLY A 223 -41.78 -6.02 20.51
N PRO A 224 -42.89 -5.45 21.06
CA PRO A 224 -42.97 -4.03 21.43
C PRO A 224 -42.78 -3.69 22.93
N ALA A 225 -42.24 -2.48 23.14
CA ALA A 225 -42.48 -1.46 24.17
C ALA A 225 -42.28 -1.72 25.69
N SER A 226 -41.40 -0.91 26.32
CA SER A 226 -41.70 -0.07 27.50
C SER A 226 -40.61 0.99 27.73
N PRO A 227 -40.94 2.25 28.10
CA PRO A 227 -39.98 3.30 28.39
C PRO A 227 -39.71 3.41 29.91
N GLY A 228 -38.43 3.35 30.30
CA GLY A 228 -37.99 3.55 31.68
C GLY A 228 -36.91 4.62 31.74
N ALA A 229 -37.26 5.79 32.28
CA ALA A 229 -36.35 6.89 32.58
C ALA A 229 -35.34 6.48 33.67
N GLY A 230 -34.08 6.84 33.48
CA GLY A 230 -33.02 6.62 34.46
C GLY A 230 -31.80 7.49 34.16
N ALA A 231 -31.74 8.64 34.81
CA ALA A 231 -30.62 9.57 34.78
C ALA A 231 -29.42 9.03 35.60
N GLY A 232 -28.21 9.36 35.15
CA GLY A 232 -27.08 9.59 36.04
C GLY A 232 -26.00 8.50 36.11
N ARG A 233 -24.98 8.60 35.24
CA ARG A 233 -23.56 8.67 35.64
C ARG A 233 -22.66 8.86 34.42
N PRO A 234 -21.87 9.94 34.31
CA PRO A 234 -20.72 9.95 33.42
C PRO A 234 -19.68 9.00 33.99
N GLY A 235 -19.52 7.87 33.30
CA GLY A 235 -18.41 6.95 33.49
C GLY A 235 -17.11 7.71 33.25
N GLN A 236 -16.29 7.73 34.29
CA GLN A 236 -14.90 8.13 34.29
C GLN A 236 -14.18 7.37 33.17
N GLY A 237 -13.90 8.09 32.08
CA GLY A 237 -13.26 7.58 30.88
C GLY A 237 -11.91 6.96 31.21
N VAL A 238 -11.85 5.66 30.95
CA VAL A 238 -10.65 4.83 30.98
C VAL A 238 -9.64 5.39 29.97
N GLY A 239 -8.44 5.74 30.47
CA GLY A 239 -7.18 5.73 29.73
C GLY A 239 -7.08 6.69 28.54
N ALA A 240 -6.41 7.82 28.76
CA ALA A 240 -5.64 8.49 27.71
C ALA A 240 -4.51 7.56 27.26
N GLY A 241 -4.84 6.56 26.43
CA GLY A 241 -3.85 5.84 25.66
C GLY A 241 -3.23 6.84 24.71
N THR A 242 -1.95 7.14 24.90
CA THR A 242 -1.14 7.85 23.91
C THR A 242 -1.27 7.12 22.58
N THR A 243 -2.11 7.62 21.68
CA THR A 243 -2.21 7.14 20.30
C THR A 243 -0.84 7.38 19.69
N LEU A 244 -0.01 6.34 19.64
CA LEU A 244 1.28 6.38 18.98
C LEU A 244 1.02 6.81 17.53
N ALA A 245 1.51 8.01 17.18
CA ALA A 245 1.43 8.50 15.82
C ALA A 245 2.03 7.43 14.87
N PRO A 246 1.37 7.11 13.76
CA PRO A 246 1.85 6.08 12.86
C PRO A 246 3.20 6.51 12.28
N VAL A 247 4.11 5.55 12.12
CA VAL A 247 5.45 5.80 11.57
C VAL A 247 5.29 6.22 10.10
N PRO A 248 5.81 7.39 9.70
CA PRO A 248 5.66 7.87 8.33
C PRO A 248 6.42 6.97 7.37
N LEU A 249 5.74 6.55 6.31
CA LEU A 249 6.34 5.89 5.14
C LEU A 249 6.96 6.92 4.20
N LEU A 250 6.25 8.03 3.99
CA LEU A 250 6.68 9.16 3.19
C LEU A 250 6.43 10.46 3.96
N ALA A 251 7.36 11.40 3.89
CA ALA A 251 7.18 12.76 4.39
C ALA A 251 7.54 13.76 3.28
N PHE A 252 6.70 14.77 3.10
CA PHE A 252 7.02 15.94 2.30
C PHE A 252 7.35 17.10 3.23
N HIS A 253 8.50 17.72 3.00
CA HIS A 253 8.95 18.92 3.69
C HIS A 253 8.89 20.09 2.72
N ASP A 254 7.99 21.03 3.00
CA ASP A 254 7.90 22.25 2.23
C ASP A 254 9.16 23.09 2.43
N ARG A 255 9.74 23.56 1.32
CA ARG A 255 10.91 24.45 1.28
C ARG A 255 10.66 25.66 0.39
N THR A 256 9.39 25.95 0.13
CA THR A 256 8.98 27.07 -0.72
C THR A 256 9.47 28.38 -0.12
N PRO A 257 10.36 29.12 -0.81
CA PRO A 257 10.84 30.39 -0.29
C PRO A 257 9.71 31.42 -0.30
N VAL A 258 9.72 32.32 0.68
CA VAL A 258 8.67 33.33 0.95
C VAL A 258 8.35 34.23 -0.26
N TRP A 259 9.22 34.29 -1.27
CA TRP A 259 9.15 35.23 -2.39
C TRP A 259 8.81 34.57 -3.73
N THR A 260 8.63 33.24 -3.78
CA THR A 260 8.19 32.57 -5.00
C THR A 260 6.68 32.50 -5.05
N ALA A 261 6.07 33.48 -5.71
CA ALA A 261 4.65 33.40 -6.03
C ALA A 261 4.42 32.21 -6.99
N ARG A 262 3.51 31.30 -6.61
CA ARG A 262 3.00 30.19 -7.44
C ARG A 262 3.98 29.06 -7.80
N CYS A 263 5.10 28.94 -7.09
CA CYS A 263 5.97 27.76 -7.21
C CYS A 263 6.08 27.11 -5.84
N SER A 264 5.52 25.90 -5.67
CA SER A 264 5.81 25.05 -4.52
C SER A 264 7.09 24.26 -4.78
N SER A 265 7.94 24.17 -3.77
CA SER A 265 9.18 23.39 -3.82
C SER A 265 9.42 22.73 -2.48
N GLY A 266 9.91 21.50 -2.48
CA GLY A 266 10.11 20.75 -1.25
C GLY A 266 10.94 19.49 -1.44
N LEU A 267 11.09 18.75 -0.35
CA LEU A 267 11.80 17.48 -0.31
C LEU A 267 10.84 16.36 0.06
N ILE A 268 10.78 15.32 -0.77
CA ILE A 268 10.11 14.06 -0.42
C ILE A 268 11.15 13.10 0.17
N GLU A 269 10.91 12.66 1.39
CA GLU A 269 11.63 11.58 2.04
C GLU A 269 10.76 10.33 2.04
N LEU A 270 11.30 9.20 1.58
CA LEU A 270 10.60 7.93 1.46
C LEU A 270 11.41 6.81 2.12
N ASP A 271 10.77 6.01 2.98
CA ASP A 271 11.38 4.83 3.57
C ASP A 271 11.35 3.66 2.57
N GLU A 272 12.46 3.49 1.83
CA GLU A 272 12.62 2.41 0.86
C GLU A 272 12.48 1.01 1.47
N GLY A 273 12.88 0.85 2.74
CA GLY A 273 12.77 -0.41 3.46
C GLY A 273 11.31 -0.80 3.65
N GLN A 274 10.48 0.14 4.10
CA GLN A 274 9.04 -0.09 4.22
C GLN A 274 8.36 -0.28 2.86
N CYS A 275 8.72 0.50 1.82
CA CYS A 275 8.20 0.27 0.46
C CYS A 275 8.47 -1.17 -0.02
N ARG A 276 9.69 -1.67 0.20
CA ARG A 276 10.09 -3.03 -0.15
C ARG A 276 9.31 -4.09 0.62
N VAL A 277 9.06 -3.87 1.92
CA VAL A 277 8.25 -4.77 2.75
C VAL A 277 6.79 -4.79 2.28
N LEU A 278 6.23 -3.62 1.99
CA LEU A 278 4.86 -3.48 1.46
C LEU A 278 4.73 -4.00 0.02
N GLY A 279 5.84 -4.13 -0.71
CA GLY A 279 5.87 -4.63 -2.09
C GLY A 279 5.12 -3.74 -3.07
N VAL A 280 5.05 -2.43 -2.79
CA VAL A 280 4.43 -1.43 -3.65
C VAL A 280 5.54 -0.53 -4.21
N ASP A 281 5.43 -0.20 -5.49
CA ASP A 281 6.39 0.64 -6.20
C ASP A 281 6.52 2.03 -5.53
N PRO A 282 7.73 2.51 -5.19
CA PRO A 282 7.98 3.88 -4.72
C PRO A 282 7.25 4.97 -5.51
N VAL A 283 7.15 4.84 -6.84
CA VAL A 283 6.50 5.81 -7.73
C VAL A 283 5.03 6.03 -7.35
N PHE A 284 4.35 4.98 -6.88
CA PHE A 284 2.97 5.09 -6.40
C PHE A 284 2.85 6.07 -5.23
N TYR A 285 3.74 5.96 -4.23
CA TYR A 285 3.70 6.84 -3.07
C TYR A 285 4.05 8.29 -3.45
N VAL A 286 4.97 8.48 -4.39
CA VAL A 286 5.26 9.80 -4.98
C VAL A 286 4.03 10.36 -5.68
N ALA A 287 3.30 9.55 -6.45
CA ALA A 287 2.06 9.98 -7.11
C ALA A 287 0.99 10.42 -6.11
N VAL A 288 0.80 9.67 -5.02
CA VAL A 288 -0.09 10.07 -3.93
C VAL A 288 0.36 11.39 -3.30
N ALA A 289 1.66 11.56 -3.03
CA ALA A 289 2.20 12.77 -2.44
C ALA A 289 1.99 14.01 -3.33
N LEU A 290 2.28 13.91 -4.63
CA LEU A 290 2.07 15.01 -5.59
C LEU A 290 0.60 15.36 -5.78
N THR A 291 -0.28 14.36 -5.72
CA THR A 291 -1.73 14.55 -5.77
C THR A 291 -2.21 15.29 -4.52
N TYR A 292 -1.71 14.89 -3.35
CA TYR A 292 -2.08 15.47 -2.08
C TYR A 292 -1.59 16.91 -1.92
N LEU A 293 -0.38 17.22 -2.38
CA LEU A 293 0.17 18.58 -2.38
C LEU A 293 -0.76 19.55 -3.13
N GLU A 294 -1.18 19.18 -4.34
CA GLU A 294 -2.08 20.02 -5.14
C GLU A 294 -3.48 20.13 -4.52
N PHE A 295 -3.96 19.07 -3.86
CA PHE A 295 -5.19 19.15 -3.08
C PHE A 295 -5.09 20.22 -1.97
N LEU A 296 -3.96 20.30 -1.26
CA LEU A 296 -3.75 21.33 -0.24
C LEU A 296 -3.72 22.73 -0.86
N GLU A 297 -2.99 22.92 -1.97
CA GLU A 297 -2.92 24.20 -2.69
C GLU A 297 -4.31 24.68 -3.17
N GLU A 298 -5.11 23.78 -3.76
CA GLU A 298 -6.47 24.08 -4.22
C GLU A 298 -7.39 24.40 -3.04
N ARG A 299 -7.32 23.61 -1.95
CA ARG A 299 -8.12 23.84 -0.73
C ARG A 299 -7.88 25.22 -0.13
N GLU A 300 -6.62 25.62 0.04
CA GLU A 300 -6.28 26.94 0.59
C GLU A 300 -6.82 28.06 -0.32
N SER A 301 -6.75 27.88 -1.64
CA SER A 301 -7.30 28.84 -2.61
C SER A 301 -8.82 29.01 -2.43
N TYR A 302 -9.56 27.92 -2.17
CA TYR A 302 -11.00 27.99 -1.87
C TYR A 302 -11.29 28.65 -0.53
N LEU A 303 -10.51 28.37 0.51
CA LEU A 303 -10.71 28.99 1.83
C LEU A 303 -10.48 30.49 1.79
N VAL A 304 -9.40 30.94 1.12
CA VAL A 304 -9.12 32.37 0.94
C VAL A 304 -10.25 33.05 0.17
N ALA A 305 -10.73 32.45 -0.92
CA ALA A 305 -11.84 33.01 -1.71
C ALA A 305 -13.20 33.02 -0.97
N ALA A 306 -13.39 32.16 0.04
CA ALA A 306 -14.60 32.15 0.86
C ALA A 306 -14.59 33.23 1.97
N HIS A 307 -13.43 33.82 2.26
CA HIS A 307 -13.23 34.84 3.30
C HIS A 307 -13.10 36.27 2.76
N ASP A 308 -13.07 36.45 1.43
CA ASP A 308 -13.12 37.75 0.73
C ASP A 308 -14.57 38.10 0.35
#